data_AF-A0A662YP54-F1
#
_entry.id   AF-A0A662YP54-F1
#
_cell.length_a   1.000
_cell.length_b   1.000
_cell.length_c   1.000
_cell.angle_alpha   90.00
_cell.angle_beta   90.00
_cell.angle_gamma   90.00
#
_symmetry.space_group_name_H-M   'P 1'
#
loop_
_entity.id
_entity.type
_entity.pdbx_description
1 polymer ?
#
loop_
_entity_poly.entity_id
_entity_poly.type
_entity_poly.pdbx_seq_one_letter_code
_entity_poly.pdbx_strand_id
1 'polypeptide(L)'
;MGKFMKPGKVVMVLAGRYAGRKAVIVKNIDDGTSDRQYSHALVAGIDRYPRKVTTTMGKKKVAKRSKIKAFVKVYNYNHLLPTRYSVDIPMDKTVVNKDVFRDPALKRKARREAKVKFEERLKLKTIKEASTVMSDQGFSLLTSIGPDTSPRKHLEMIQQEIKKYKATCEQLENDQTELKVARDNLLEITKEFKMRSATVQQRRQEEEQLKASQVNLHKERLVSVQAEHAELCRESEALQNELDRMEEENQELRLQTQVSTAVPEKKMVFTGVTAVEGCSSSFDVKPRILYPIEGGTALITFEEEDVAQKVLEIKFHKIKLGECYITVEARPVQLLVPSDIEVETHVCDKRILISDLPKISMEDQLLDKLEIYFQKKRNGGGDVDMTEMLPDSGNVVVTFVEDTIAKGLTSKEYHDIKMFDKTYRVKVTPFLNGEIKHLKARTSVSKKTVQLVGIPDILDEENLQDNLEIHFQKPSSGGGEVDAFVYIPLGKKAVGIFEEDTSSE
;
A
#
# COMPACT_ATOMS: atom_id res chain seq x y z
N MET A 1 13.33 -39.07 0.15
CA MET A 1 13.81 -38.11 -0.88
C MET A 1 15.33 -37.98 -0.79
N GLY A 2 16.06 -38.12 -1.90
CA GLY A 2 17.53 -38.02 -1.88
C GLY A 2 18.01 -36.58 -1.67
N LYS A 3 18.90 -36.35 -0.71
CA LYS A 3 19.49 -35.02 -0.46
C LYS A 3 20.28 -34.53 -1.68
N PHE A 4 19.89 -33.39 -2.26
CA PHE A 4 20.51 -32.84 -3.50
C PHE A 4 21.81 -32.05 -3.22
N MET A 5 21.98 -31.52 -2.01
CA MET A 5 23.15 -30.77 -1.57
C MET A 5 24.24 -31.74 -1.08
N LYS A 6 25.06 -32.24 -2.02
CA LYS A 6 26.17 -33.17 -1.74
C LYS A 6 27.53 -32.50 -2.01
N PRO A 7 28.62 -32.94 -1.35
CA PRO A 7 29.97 -32.54 -1.72
C PRO A 7 30.25 -32.79 -3.22
N GLY A 8 30.94 -31.86 -3.87
CA GLY A 8 31.20 -31.89 -5.31
C GLY A 8 30.04 -31.39 -6.18
N LYS A 9 28.89 -31.01 -5.62
CA LYS A 9 27.81 -30.36 -6.39
C LYS A 9 28.16 -28.91 -6.70
N VAL A 10 27.86 -28.49 -7.93
CA VAL A 10 27.98 -27.10 -8.36
C VAL A 10 26.72 -26.36 -7.94
N VAL A 11 26.91 -25.22 -7.29
CA VAL A 11 25.86 -24.34 -6.80
C VAL A 11 26.10 -22.92 -7.28
N MET A 12 25.04 -22.14 -7.38
CA MET A 12 25.11 -20.69 -7.60
C MET A 12 24.76 -19.97 -6.30
N VAL A 13 25.55 -18.98 -5.92
CA VAL A 13 25.29 -18.18 -4.72
C VAL A 13 24.20 -17.15 -5.04
N LEU A 14 23.15 -17.09 -4.23
CA LEU A 14 22.02 -16.17 -4.42
C LEU A 14 22.21 -14.85 -3.67
N ALA A 15 22.86 -14.86 -2.50
CA ALA A 15 22.91 -13.71 -1.60
C ALA A 15 24.32 -13.32 -1.11
N GLY A 16 24.47 -12.03 -0.77
CA GLY A 16 25.69 -11.42 -0.23
C GLY A 16 26.73 -11.03 -1.29
N ARG A 17 27.94 -10.64 -0.85
CA ARG A 17 29.02 -10.11 -1.71
C ARG A 17 29.37 -10.98 -2.94
N TYR A 18 29.16 -12.29 -2.86
CA TYR A 18 29.46 -13.22 -3.95
C TYR A 18 28.20 -13.74 -4.66
N ALA A 19 27.08 -13.02 -4.60
CA ALA A 19 25.87 -13.34 -5.36
C ALA A 19 26.18 -13.47 -6.88
N GLY A 20 25.51 -14.40 -7.55
CA GLY A 20 25.73 -14.75 -8.96
C GLY A 20 27.02 -15.51 -9.24
N ARG A 21 27.83 -15.84 -8.22
CA ARG A 21 29.07 -16.63 -8.40
C ARG A 21 28.78 -18.13 -8.31
N LYS A 22 29.42 -18.89 -9.20
CA LYS A 22 29.43 -20.35 -9.24
C LYS A 22 30.41 -20.86 -8.21
N ALA A 23 30.01 -21.90 -7.53
CA ALA A 23 30.80 -22.50 -6.48
C ALA A 23 30.54 -23.99 -6.36
N VAL A 24 31.40 -24.68 -5.61
CA VAL A 24 31.33 -26.11 -5.36
C VAL A 24 31.19 -26.32 -3.86
N ILE A 25 30.27 -27.21 -3.47
CA ILE A 25 30.13 -27.64 -2.07
C ILE A 25 31.34 -28.52 -1.71
N VAL A 26 32.11 -28.08 -0.72
CA VAL A 26 33.26 -28.84 -0.20
C VAL A 26 32.82 -29.76 0.93
N LYS A 27 31.99 -29.24 1.84
CA LYS A 27 31.43 -29.99 2.97
C LYS A 27 30.01 -29.52 3.25
N ASN A 28 29.09 -30.47 3.34
CA ASN A 28 27.71 -30.25 3.74
C ASN A 28 27.57 -30.44 5.27
N ILE A 29 26.78 -29.60 5.93
CA ILE A 29 26.39 -29.74 7.33
C ILE A 29 24.88 -29.55 7.38
N ASP A 30 24.16 -30.67 7.51
CA ASP A 30 22.70 -30.67 7.42
C ASP A 30 22.06 -30.35 8.77
N ASP A 31 22.62 -30.88 9.87
CA ASP A 31 22.01 -30.83 11.21
C ASP A 31 22.47 -29.60 12.05
N GLY A 32 23.13 -28.63 11.40
CA GLY A 32 23.69 -27.46 12.09
C GLY A 32 24.93 -27.77 12.94
N THR A 33 25.48 -26.73 13.56
CA THR A 33 26.58 -26.81 14.55
C THR A 33 26.29 -25.83 15.69
N SER A 34 26.98 -25.94 16.83
CA SER A 34 26.86 -25.00 17.96
C SER A 34 26.93 -23.54 17.53
N ASP A 35 27.83 -23.20 16.61
CA ASP A 35 28.01 -21.83 16.10
C ASP A 35 26.85 -21.38 15.18
N ARG A 36 26.16 -22.32 14.53
CA ARG A 36 25.15 -22.07 13.49
C ARG A 36 24.11 -23.19 13.50
N GLN A 37 22.97 -22.93 14.12
CA GLN A 37 21.89 -23.90 14.28
C GLN A 37 21.19 -24.29 12.96
N TYR A 38 21.36 -23.50 11.90
CA TYR A 38 20.77 -23.77 10.59
C TYR A 38 21.66 -24.65 9.69
N SER A 39 21.03 -25.30 8.70
CA SER A 39 21.72 -26.11 7.68
C SER A 39 22.59 -25.24 6.76
N HIS A 40 23.84 -25.65 6.56
CA HIS A 40 24.82 -24.84 5.82
C HIS A 40 25.90 -25.68 5.14
N ALA A 41 26.50 -25.13 4.09
CA ALA A 41 27.64 -25.72 3.40
C ALA A 41 28.88 -24.83 3.48
N LEU A 42 30.03 -25.48 3.58
CA LEU A 42 31.31 -24.88 3.23
C LEU A 42 31.47 -24.93 1.71
N VAL A 43 31.63 -23.76 1.12
CA VAL A 43 31.61 -23.58 -0.33
C VAL A 43 32.92 -22.93 -0.78
N ALA A 44 33.49 -23.48 -1.86
CA ALA A 44 34.62 -22.90 -2.57
C ALA A 44 34.15 -22.42 -3.95
N GLY A 45 34.28 -21.13 -4.23
CA GLY A 45 33.75 -20.53 -5.44
C GLY A 45 34.73 -19.64 -6.19
N ILE A 46 34.32 -19.23 -7.39
CA ILE A 46 35.12 -18.38 -8.28
C ILE A 46 34.58 -16.95 -8.21
N ASP A 47 35.36 -16.04 -7.63
CA ASP A 47 35.05 -14.60 -7.58
C ASP A 47 35.35 -13.95 -8.93
N ARG A 48 36.52 -14.22 -9.51
CA ARG A 48 36.89 -13.74 -10.84
C ARG A 48 37.11 -14.92 -11.77
N TYR A 49 36.19 -15.08 -12.72
CA TYR A 49 36.26 -16.08 -13.77
C TYR A 49 37.39 -15.79 -14.76
N PRO A 50 37.95 -16.84 -15.40
CA PRO A 50 38.84 -16.66 -16.54
C PRO A 50 38.11 -15.91 -17.64
N ARG A 51 38.80 -14.98 -18.31
CA ARG A 51 38.25 -14.22 -19.44
C ARG A 51 38.48 -14.99 -20.74
N LYS A 52 37.60 -14.80 -21.74
CA LYS A 52 37.76 -15.39 -23.07
C LYS A 52 39.15 -15.09 -23.65
N VAL A 53 39.80 -16.13 -24.13
CA VAL A 53 41.09 -16.10 -24.83
C VAL A 53 40.82 -16.32 -26.31
N THR A 54 41.53 -15.59 -27.18
CA THR A 54 41.52 -15.80 -28.62
C THR A 54 42.93 -16.20 -29.07
N THR A 55 43.02 -16.87 -30.22
CA THR A 55 44.29 -17.35 -30.81
C THR A 55 45.27 -16.21 -31.10
N THR A 56 44.78 -15.01 -31.37
CA THR A 56 45.57 -13.80 -31.65
C THR A 56 46.29 -13.21 -30.42
N MET A 57 45.99 -13.68 -29.20
CA MET A 57 46.57 -13.12 -27.99
C MET A 57 47.95 -13.70 -27.69
N GLY A 58 48.92 -12.84 -27.42
CA GLY A 58 50.24 -13.26 -26.96
C GLY A 58 50.21 -13.98 -25.60
N LYS A 59 51.17 -14.90 -25.38
CA LYS A 59 51.29 -15.77 -24.19
C LYS A 59 51.14 -15.02 -22.86
N LYS A 60 51.72 -13.81 -22.74
CA LYS A 60 51.60 -12.95 -21.54
C LYS A 60 50.15 -12.52 -21.25
N LYS A 61 49.38 -12.19 -22.28
CA LYS A 61 47.97 -11.76 -22.18
C LYS A 61 47.06 -12.95 -21.87
N VAL A 62 47.36 -14.12 -22.47
CA VAL A 62 46.70 -15.39 -22.15
C VAL A 62 46.86 -15.74 -20.67
N ALA A 63 48.09 -15.75 -20.15
CA ALA A 63 48.35 -16.05 -18.75
C ALA A 63 47.60 -15.12 -17.77
N LYS A 64 47.53 -13.81 -18.08
CA LYS A 64 46.76 -12.85 -17.28
C LYS A 64 45.25 -13.08 -17.34
N ARG A 65 44.70 -13.48 -18.49
CA ARG A 65 43.25 -13.72 -18.68
C ARG A 65 42.78 -15.04 -18.11
N SER A 66 43.64 -16.05 -18.05
CA SER A 66 43.33 -17.37 -17.47
C SER A 66 43.44 -17.41 -15.94
N LYS A 67 43.94 -16.35 -15.29
CA LYS A 67 44.10 -16.28 -13.83
C LYS A 67 42.74 -16.24 -13.13
N ILE A 68 42.53 -17.16 -12.19
CA ILE A 68 41.30 -17.24 -11.40
C ILE A 68 41.49 -16.54 -10.06
N LYS A 69 40.43 -15.91 -9.54
CA LYS A 69 40.37 -15.52 -8.12
C LYS A 69 39.31 -16.36 -7.42
N ALA A 70 39.74 -17.17 -6.45
CA ALA A 70 38.86 -18.02 -5.66
C ALA A 70 38.43 -17.35 -4.33
N PHE A 71 37.29 -17.78 -3.81
CA PHE A 71 36.83 -17.48 -2.46
C PHE A 71 36.37 -18.76 -1.76
N VAL A 72 36.44 -18.74 -0.43
CA VAL A 72 35.94 -19.81 0.44
C VAL A 72 35.03 -19.14 1.46
N LYS A 73 33.82 -19.65 1.65
CA LYS A 73 32.83 -19.09 2.59
C LYS A 73 31.80 -20.14 3.00
N VAL A 74 31.26 -20.01 4.21
CA VAL A 74 30.12 -20.79 4.69
C VAL A 74 28.81 -20.08 4.28
N TYR A 75 27.89 -20.83 3.68
CA TYR A 75 26.59 -20.36 3.24
C TYR A 75 25.47 -21.22 3.83
N ASN A 76 24.36 -20.57 4.22
CA ASN A 76 23.09 -21.25 4.44
C ASN A 76 22.61 -21.85 3.10
N TYR A 77 21.96 -23.02 3.15
CA TYR A 77 21.38 -23.66 1.97
C TYR A 77 20.36 -22.78 1.23
N ASN A 78 19.59 -21.94 1.94
CA ASN A 78 18.64 -21.02 1.31
C ASN A 78 19.31 -19.99 0.39
N HIS A 79 20.61 -19.75 0.57
CA HIS A 79 21.40 -18.81 -0.24
C HIS A 79 22.15 -19.50 -1.37
N LEU A 80 21.91 -20.78 -1.62
CA LEU A 80 22.55 -21.58 -2.65
C LEU A 80 21.48 -22.17 -3.57
N LEU A 81 21.61 -21.91 -4.86
CA LEU A 81 20.83 -22.56 -5.90
C LEU A 81 21.57 -23.81 -6.37
N PRO A 82 21.04 -25.03 -6.14
CA PRO A 82 21.65 -26.24 -6.67
C PRO A 82 21.55 -26.29 -8.19
N THR A 83 22.62 -26.76 -8.84
CA THR A 83 22.60 -26.98 -10.30
C THR A 83 22.65 -28.47 -10.61
N ARG A 84 22.30 -28.83 -11.85
CA ARG A 84 22.35 -30.21 -12.36
C ARG A 84 23.76 -30.81 -12.28
N TYR A 85 24.79 -29.98 -12.38
CA TYR A 85 26.17 -30.41 -12.54
C TYR A 85 26.83 -30.78 -11.21
N SER A 86 27.59 -31.88 -11.24
CA SER A 86 28.56 -32.26 -10.20
C SER A 86 29.95 -32.22 -10.80
N VAL A 87 30.89 -31.63 -10.09
CA VAL A 87 32.31 -31.62 -10.45
C VAL A 87 33.07 -32.10 -9.23
N ASP A 88 33.72 -33.24 -9.38
CA ASP A 88 34.62 -33.75 -8.37
C ASP A 88 35.95 -33.03 -8.48
N ILE A 89 36.22 -32.13 -7.52
CA ILE A 89 37.51 -31.44 -7.38
C ILE A 89 38.07 -31.87 -6.03
N PRO A 90 39.17 -32.65 -6.01
CA PRO A 90 39.76 -33.09 -4.76
C PRO A 90 40.35 -31.88 -4.04
N MET A 91 39.61 -31.38 -3.05
CA MET A 91 40.02 -30.30 -2.16
C MET A 91 40.43 -30.94 -0.83
N ASP A 92 41.60 -30.56 -0.32
CA ASP A 92 42.07 -31.05 0.97
C ASP A 92 41.17 -30.54 2.09
N LYS A 93 40.35 -31.44 2.64
CA LYS A 93 39.37 -31.13 3.71
C LYS A 93 40.05 -30.64 4.99
N THR A 94 41.34 -30.91 5.16
CA THR A 94 42.19 -30.42 6.26
C THR A 94 42.54 -28.94 6.10
N VAL A 95 42.80 -28.49 4.86
CA VAL A 95 43.17 -27.10 4.55
C VAL A 95 41.94 -26.22 4.36
N VAL A 96 40.84 -26.78 3.84
CA VAL A 96 39.58 -26.08 3.61
C VAL A 96 38.54 -26.57 4.62
N ASN A 97 38.65 -26.08 5.86
CA ASN A 97 37.74 -26.38 6.96
C ASN A 97 37.01 -25.12 7.47
N LYS A 98 36.08 -25.27 8.42
CA LYS A 98 35.37 -24.16 9.09
C LYS A 98 36.31 -23.27 9.91
N ASP A 99 37.37 -23.83 10.50
CA ASP A 99 38.25 -23.07 11.40
C ASP A 99 39.09 -22.01 10.68
N VAL A 100 39.20 -22.11 9.35
CA VAL A 100 39.92 -21.13 8.52
C VAL A 100 39.32 -19.73 8.56
N PHE A 101 38.10 -19.57 9.08
CA PHE A 101 37.46 -18.26 9.22
C PHE A 101 37.85 -17.52 10.50
N ARG A 102 38.45 -18.20 11.49
CA ARG A 102 38.94 -17.58 12.72
C ARG A 102 40.20 -16.75 12.45
N ASP A 103 41.14 -17.30 11.68
CA ASP A 103 42.39 -16.62 11.33
C ASP A 103 42.45 -16.12 9.87
N PRO A 104 42.74 -14.82 9.63
CA PRO A 104 42.91 -14.28 8.29
C PRO A 104 44.03 -14.97 7.47
N ALA A 105 45.08 -15.48 8.12
CA ALA A 105 46.17 -16.19 7.46
C ALA A 105 45.74 -17.55 6.90
N LEU A 106 45.00 -18.34 7.70
CA LEU A 106 44.44 -19.62 7.26
C LEU A 106 43.44 -19.44 6.12
N LYS A 107 42.62 -18.38 6.18
CA LYS A 107 41.72 -17.98 5.09
C LYS A 107 42.46 -17.64 3.79
N ARG A 108 43.66 -17.07 3.87
CA ARG A 108 44.50 -16.81 2.68
C ARG A 108 45.07 -18.12 2.12
N LYS A 109 45.49 -19.06 2.98
CA LYS A 109 45.97 -20.40 2.58
C LYS A 109 44.87 -21.20 1.88
N ALA A 110 43.68 -21.30 2.48
CA ALA A 110 42.54 -22.01 1.89
C ALA A 110 42.10 -21.41 0.53
N ARG A 111 42.13 -20.08 0.38
CA ARG A 111 41.86 -19.43 -0.92
C ARG A 111 42.93 -19.72 -1.97
N ARG A 112 44.20 -19.82 -1.56
CA ARG A 112 45.31 -20.15 -2.47
C ARG A 112 45.18 -21.58 -2.96
N GLU A 113 44.84 -22.50 -2.06
CA GLU A 113 44.61 -23.92 -2.39
C GLU A 113 43.46 -24.07 -3.39
N ALA A 114 42.29 -23.50 -3.08
CA ALA A 114 41.14 -23.54 -3.98
C ALA A 114 41.46 -22.93 -5.36
N LYS A 115 42.24 -21.85 -5.40
CA LYS A 115 42.69 -21.24 -6.66
C LYS A 115 43.56 -22.20 -7.48
N VAL A 116 44.54 -22.85 -6.88
CA VAL A 116 45.44 -23.77 -7.57
C VAL A 116 44.66 -24.94 -8.17
N LYS A 117 43.78 -25.58 -7.39
CA LYS A 117 42.92 -26.67 -7.87
C LYS A 117 42.00 -26.26 -9.02
N PHE A 118 41.41 -25.06 -8.95
CA PHE A 118 40.59 -24.54 -10.06
C PHE A 118 41.42 -24.26 -11.32
N GLU A 119 42.64 -23.72 -11.17
CA GLU A 119 43.54 -23.46 -12.31
C GLU A 119 44.06 -24.76 -12.94
N GLU A 120 44.36 -25.79 -12.16
CA GLU A 120 44.74 -27.13 -12.64
C GLU A 120 43.63 -27.76 -13.48
N ARG A 121 42.38 -27.71 -13.00
CA ARG A 121 41.22 -28.26 -13.72
C ARG A 121 40.96 -27.54 -15.04
N LEU A 122 41.20 -26.24 -15.13
CA LEU A 122 41.10 -25.52 -16.39
C LEU A 122 42.17 -25.97 -17.40
N LYS A 123 43.41 -26.18 -16.95
CA LYS A 123 44.51 -26.62 -17.83
C LYS A 123 44.32 -28.04 -18.35
N LEU A 124 43.87 -28.96 -17.50
CA LEU A 124 43.61 -30.35 -17.89
C LEU A 124 42.54 -30.46 -18.99
N LYS A 125 41.59 -29.53 -19.03
CA LYS A 125 40.56 -29.50 -20.08
C LYS A 125 41.13 -29.11 -21.45
N THR A 126 42.22 -28.34 -21.49
CA THR A 126 42.91 -27.94 -22.73
C THR A 126 43.82 -29.04 -23.29
N ILE A 127 44.32 -29.97 -22.44
CA ILE A 127 45.24 -31.04 -22.86
C ILE A 127 44.49 -32.25 -23.42
N LYS A 128 43.26 -32.52 -22.95
CA LYS A 128 42.43 -33.63 -23.45
C LYS A 128 41.90 -33.45 -24.89
N GLU A 129 42.05 -32.27 -25.48
CA GLU A 129 41.63 -31.98 -26.87
C GLU A 129 42.80 -32.08 -27.88
N ALA A 130 44.03 -32.42 -27.47
CA ALA A 130 45.23 -32.29 -28.30
C ALA A 130 46.10 -33.56 -28.45
N SER A 131 45.60 -34.77 -28.17
CA SER A 131 46.42 -36.00 -28.27
C SER A 131 45.81 -37.08 -29.17
N THR A 132 46.07 -36.97 -30.48
CA THR A 132 46.10 -38.10 -31.43
C THR A 132 47.14 -37.75 -32.51
N VAL A 133 48.31 -38.40 -32.48
CA VAL A 133 49.16 -38.93 -33.59
C VAL A 133 50.52 -39.34 -33.00
N MET A 134 50.97 -40.54 -33.38
CA MET A 134 52.10 -41.35 -32.87
C MET A 134 53.41 -41.22 -33.70
N SER A 135 54.53 -41.66 -33.07
CA SER A 135 55.75 -42.39 -33.53
C SER A 135 56.36 -42.16 -34.94
N ASP A 136 57.64 -42.38 -35.28
CA ASP A 136 58.65 -43.39 -34.91
C ASP A 136 60.09 -42.95 -35.32
N GLN A 137 61.11 -43.70 -34.87
CA GLN A 137 62.56 -43.56 -35.16
C GLN A 137 63.02 -44.45 -36.34
N GLY A 138 64.19 -44.15 -36.96
CA GLY A 138 64.83 -45.03 -37.95
C GLY A 138 66.37 -44.85 -38.14
N PHE A 139 67.08 -46.00 -38.02
CA PHE A 139 68.39 -46.50 -38.50
C PHE A 139 69.12 -45.76 -39.68
N SER A 140 70.39 -45.99 -40.08
CA SER A 140 71.63 -46.66 -39.62
C SER A 140 72.64 -46.71 -40.80
N LEU A 141 73.96 -46.65 -40.49
CA LEU A 141 75.18 -47.18 -41.17
C LEU A 141 75.56 -46.86 -42.64
N LEU A 142 76.85 -46.56 -42.85
CA LEU A 142 77.59 -46.86 -44.10
C LEU A 142 79.10 -47.07 -43.83
N THR A 143 79.62 -48.17 -44.36
CA THR A 143 81.02 -48.64 -44.34
C THR A 143 81.80 -48.20 -45.59
N SER A 144 83.11 -48.02 -45.44
CA SER A 144 84.10 -47.67 -46.47
C SER A 144 84.66 -48.89 -47.22
N ILE A 145 85.03 -48.72 -48.50
CA ILE A 145 85.79 -49.71 -49.32
C ILE A 145 87.04 -49.01 -49.90
N GLY A 146 88.19 -49.70 -49.84
CA GLY A 146 89.43 -49.38 -50.57
C GLY A 146 89.67 -50.32 -51.78
N PRO A 147 90.59 -49.99 -52.70
CA PRO A 147 90.59 -50.50 -54.08
C PRO A 147 91.71 -51.50 -54.42
N ASP A 148 91.53 -52.34 -55.47
CA ASP A 148 92.54 -52.52 -56.55
C ASP A 148 92.10 -53.41 -57.75
N THR A 149 92.93 -53.37 -58.81
CA THR A 149 92.65 -53.30 -60.27
C THR A 149 92.76 -54.63 -61.09
N SER A 150 92.03 -54.81 -62.23
CA SER A 150 92.47 -55.55 -63.46
C SER A 150 91.47 -55.48 -64.67
N PRO A 151 91.89 -55.67 -65.96
CA PRO A 151 91.11 -55.30 -67.17
C PRO A 151 89.98 -56.26 -67.59
N ARG A 152 89.97 -57.52 -67.13
CA ARG A 152 88.86 -58.46 -67.40
C ARG A 152 87.61 -58.11 -66.58
N LYS A 153 87.82 -57.49 -65.41
CA LYS A 153 86.77 -56.91 -64.58
C LYS A 153 86.13 -55.68 -65.22
N HIS A 154 86.81 -54.96 -66.11
CA HIS A 154 86.22 -53.77 -66.76
C HIS A 154 85.05 -54.09 -67.68
N LEU A 155 85.08 -55.21 -68.42
CA LEU A 155 83.95 -55.62 -69.27
C LEU A 155 82.76 -56.15 -68.45
N GLU A 156 83.02 -56.90 -67.37
CA GLU A 156 81.98 -57.29 -66.41
C GLU A 156 81.43 -56.08 -65.64
N MET A 157 82.28 -55.12 -65.28
CA MET A 157 81.86 -53.85 -64.65
C MET A 157 81.00 -53.04 -65.61
N ILE A 158 81.36 -52.90 -66.89
CA ILE A 158 80.55 -52.20 -67.89
C ILE A 158 79.22 -52.92 -68.12
N GLN A 159 79.19 -54.25 -68.18
CA GLN A 159 77.92 -54.99 -68.28
C GLN A 159 77.06 -54.88 -67.02
N GLN A 160 77.68 -54.89 -65.83
CA GLN A 160 77.01 -54.64 -64.55
C GLN A 160 76.51 -53.20 -64.47
N GLU A 161 77.25 -52.23 -65.02
CA GLU A 161 76.84 -50.83 -65.10
C GLU A 161 75.67 -50.66 -66.07
N ILE A 162 75.70 -51.30 -67.26
CA ILE A 162 74.58 -51.30 -68.20
C ILE A 162 73.34 -51.93 -67.56
N LYS A 163 73.50 -53.05 -66.83
CA LYS A 163 72.38 -53.65 -66.08
C LYS A 163 71.88 -52.72 -64.97
N LYS A 164 72.78 -52.05 -64.25
CA LYS A 164 72.43 -51.06 -63.22
C LYS A 164 71.69 -49.86 -63.81
N TYR A 165 72.17 -49.29 -64.91
CA TYR A 165 71.50 -48.18 -65.60
C TYR A 165 70.16 -48.59 -66.19
N LYS A 166 70.02 -49.81 -66.73
CA LYS A 166 68.71 -50.33 -67.17
C LYS A 166 67.72 -50.45 -66.01
N ALA A 167 68.15 -51.02 -64.88
CA ALA A 167 67.33 -51.08 -63.67
C ALA A 167 66.98 -49.67 -63.14
N THR A 168 67.93 -48.73 -63.25
CA THR A 168 67.70 -47.33 -62.84
C THR A 168 66.68 -46.65 -63.77
N CYS A 169 66.74 -46.89 -65.08
CA CYS A 169 65.75 -46.36 -66.02
C CYS A 169 64.35 -46.95 -65.79
N GLU A 170 64.25 -48.25 -65.55
CA GLU A 170 62.97 -48.91 -65.24
C GLU A 170 62.39 -48.40 -63.90
N GLN A 171 63.24 -48.16 -62.91
CA GLN A 171 62.84 -47.55 -61.64
C GLN A 171 62.40 -46.10 -61.81
N LEU A 172 63.09 -45.31 -62.65
CA LEU A 172 62.69 -43.94 -62.98
C LEU A 172 61.36 -43.87 -63.73
N GLU A 173 61.08 -44.82 -64.63
CA GLU A 173 59.78 -44.93 -65.31
C GLU A 173 58.66 -45.25 -64.32
N ASN A 174 58.88 -46.18 -63.39
CA ASN A 174 57.94 -46.48 -62.32
C ASN A 174 57.70 -45.25 -61.43
N ASP A 175 58.76 -44.60 -60.96
CA ASP A 175 58.67 -43.36 -60.17
C ASP A 175 57.89 -42.26 -60.93
N GLN A 176 58.10 -42.14 -62.25
CA GLN A 176 57.37 -41.18 -63.07
C GLN A 176 55.88 -41.50 -63.16
N THR A 177 55.50 -42.78 -63.23
CA THR A 177 54.08 -43.19 -63.21
C THR A 177 53.45 -42.95 -61.83
N GLU A 178 54.16 -43.27 -60.75
CA GLU A 178 53.70 -43.00 -59.38
C GLU A 178 53.50 -41.51 -59.13
N LEU A 179 54.43 -40.67 -59.57
CA LEU A 179 54.32 -39.21 -59.46
C LEU A 179 53.14 -38.64 -60.25
N LYS A 180 52.80 -39.21 -61.42
CA LYS A 180 51.62 -38.80 -62.19
C LYS A 180 50.33 -39.14 -61.46
N VAL A 181 50.21 -40.38 -60.94
CA VAL A 181 49.06 -40.80 -60.13
C VAL A 181 48.94 -39.94 -58.87
N ALA A 182 50.06 -39.66 -58.19
CA ALA A 182 50.09 -38.79 -57.02
C ALA A 182 49.63 -37.37 -57.34
N ARG A 183 50.07 -36.78 -58.46
CA ARG A 183 49.64 -35.45 -58.91
C ARG A 183 48.13 -35.39 -59.17
N ASP A 184 47.60 -36.39 -59.87
CA ASP A 184 46.18 -36.42 -60.25
C ASP A 184 45.29 -36.60 -59.01
N ASN A 185 45.69 -37.47 -58.07
CA ASN A 185 45.04 -37.59 -56.76
C ASN A 185 45.07 -36.28 -55.97
N LEU A 186 46.20 -35.55 -56.01
CA LEU A 186 46.35 -34.29 -55.28
C LEU A 186 45.47 -33.18 -55.88
N LEU A 187 45.30 -33.16 -57.21
CA LEU A 187 44.37 -32.26 -57.90
C LEU A 187 42.91 -32.57 -57.54
N GLU A 188 42.53 -33.84 -57.45
CA GLU A 188 41.19 -34.26 -57.07
C GLU A 188 40.87 -33.88 -55.62
N ILE A 189 41.77 -34.18 -54.68
CA ILE A 189 41.67 -33.76 -53.27
C ILE A 189 41.56 -32.24 -53.16
N THR A 190 42.31 -31.48 -53.97
CA THR A 190 42.25 -30.01 -53.97
C THR A 190 40.89 -29.50 -54.46
N LYS A 191 40.30 -30.12 -55.50
CA LYS A 191 38.95 -29.77 -55.98
C LYS A 191 37.89 -30.08 -54.92
N GLU A 192 37.95 -31.25 -54.29
CA GLU A 192 37.04 -31.59 -53.20
C GLU A 192 37.15 -30.61 -52.02
N PHE A 193 38.37 -30.24 -51.65
CA PHE A 193 38.59 -29.31 -50.54
C PHE A 193 38.03 -27.91 -50.85
N LYS A 194 38.20 -27.44 -52.09
CA LYS A 194 37.59 -26.18 -52.55
C LYS A 194 36.06 -26.24 -52.50
N MET A 195 35.46 -27.31 -52.98
CA MET A 195 34.00 -27.51 -52.94
C MET A 195 33.49 -27.56 -51.50
N ARG A 196 34.13 -28.37 -50.63
CA ARG A 196 33.77 -28.45 -49.20
C ARG A 196 33.90 -27.10 -48.50
N SER A 197 34.96 -26.34 -48.78
CA SER A 197 35.16 -25.00 -48.22
C SER A 197 34.03 -24.05 -48.63
N ALA A 198 33.62 -24.06 -49.90
CA ALA A 198 32.52 -23.23 -50.38
C ALA A 198 31.18 -23.61 -49.74
N THR A 199 30.86 -24.90 -49.65
CA THR A 199 29.65 -25.39 -48.99
C THR A 199 29.61 -25.01 -47.50
N VAL A 200 30.74 -25.14 -46.80
CA VAL A 200 30.84 -24.76 -45.38
C VAL A 200 30.68 -23.25 -45.20
N GLN A 201 31.23 -22.43 -46.12
CA GLN A 201 31.04 -20.98 -46.08
C GLN A 201 29.57 -20.58 -46.29
N GLN A 202 28.86 -21.21 -47.24
CA GLN A 202 27.43 -20.95 -47.45
C GLN A 202 26.60 -21.31 -46.21
N ARG A 203 26.76 -22.53 -45.65
CA ARG A 203 26.03 -22.93 -44.43
C ARG A 203 26.30 -21.99 -43.26
N ARG A 204 27.54 -21.51 -43.14
CA ARG A 204 27.89 -20.54 -42.10
C ARG A 204 27.16 -19.21 -42.29
N GLN A 205 27.06 -18.71 -43.52
CA GLN A 205 26.31 -17.49 -43.82
C GLN A 205 24.82 -17.66 -43.55
N GLU A 206 24.22 -18.77 -43.96
CA GLU A 206 22.82 -19.10 -43.68
C GLU A 206 22.55 -19.18 -42.17
N GLU A 207 23.42 -19.84 -41.39
CA GLU A 207 23.32 -19.87 -39.94
C GLU A 207 23.46 -18.48 -39.30
N GLU A 208 24.37 -17.64 -39.80
CA GLU A 208 24.57 -16.27 -39.31
C GLU A 208 23.33 -15.41 -39.57
N GLN A 209 22.70 -15.56 -40.75
CA GLN A 209 21.43 -14.88 -41.08
C GLN A 209 20.28 -15.38 -40.19
N LEU A 210 20.15 -16.70 -40.00
CA LEU A 210 19.07 -17.27 -39.20
C LEU A 210 19.19 -16.87 -37.72
N LYS A 211 20.42 -16.83 -37.18
CA LYS A 211 20.71 -16.30 -35.84
C LYS A 211 20.39 -14.80 -35.75
N ALA A 212 20.73 -14.01 -36.77
CA ALA A 212 20.42 -12.58 -36.79
C ALA A 212 18.90 -12.33 -36.76
N SER A 213 18.12 -13.06 -37.57
CA SER A 213 16.66 -12.98 -37.58
C SER A 213 16.05 -13.38 -36.23
N GLN A 214 16.54 -14.44 -35.60
CA GLN A 214 16.09 -14.82 -34.25
C GLN A 214 16.41 -13.75 -33.20
N VAL A 215 17.60 -13.15 -33.26
CA VAL A 215 17.98 -12.07 -32.34
C VAL A 215 17.09 -10.85 -32.54
N ASN A 216 16.73 -10.50 -33.77
CA ASN A 216 15.82 -9.38 -34.05
C ASN A 216 14.41 -9.65 -33.49
N LEU A 217 13.86 -10.86 -33.72
CA LEU A 217 12.58 -11.25 -33.15
C LEU A 217 12.58 -11.17 -31.61
N HIS A 218 13.67 -11.61 -30.97
CA HIS A 218 13.81 -11.52 -29.52
C HIS A 218 13.93 -10.08 -29.02
N LYS A 219 14.59 -9.19 -29.78
CA LYS A 219 14.68 -7.77 -29.46
C LYS A 219 13.32 -7.10 -29.55
N GLU A 220 12.53 -7.38 -30.59
CA GLU A 220 11.17 -6.86 -30.74
C GLU A 220 10.27 -7.30 -29.57
N ARG A 221 10.32 -8.59 -29.22
CA ARG A 221 9.61 -9.10 -28.03
C ARG A 221 10.06 -8.42 -26.74
N LEU A 222 11.36 -8.16 -26.58
CA LEU A 222 11.88 -7.47 -25.41
C LEU A 222 11.33 -6.04 -25.31
N VAL A 223 11.26 -5.32 -26.43
CA VAL A 223 10.71 -3.96 -26.48
C VAL A 223 9.21 -3.97 -26.14
N SER A 224 8.44 -4.91 -26.68
CA SER A 224 7.01 -5.07 -26.34
C SER A 224 6.80 -5.28 -24.83
N VAL A 225 7.54 -6.22 -24.24
CA VAL A 225 7.44 -6.52 -22.80
C VAL A 225 7.92 -5.33 -21.94
N GLN A 226 8.93 -4.59 -22.39
CA GLN A 226 9.37 -3.37 -21.70
C GLN A 226 8.32 -2.26 -21.74
N ALA A 227 7.61 -2.11 -22.86
CA ALA A 227 6.52 -1.15 -22.98
C ALA A 227 5.34 -1.52 -22.05
N GLU A 228 4.91 -2.78 -22.07
CA GLU A 228 3.87 -3.31 -21.18
C GLU A 228 4.25 -3.13 -19.70
N HIS A 229 5.49 -3.45 -19.32
CA HIS A 229 5.97 -3.25 -17.95
C HIS A 229 5.97 -1.75 -17.56
N ALA A 230 6.30 -0.85 -18.48
CA ALA A 230 6.28 0.58 -18.22
C ALA A 230 4.85 1.14 -18.07
N GLU A 231 3.86 0.52 -18.72
CA GLU A 231 2.44 0.83 -18.51
C GLU A 231 1.95 0.31 -17.16
N LEU A 232 2.22 -0.96 -16.84
CA LEU A 232 1.85 -1.54 -15.54
C LEU A 232 2.49 -0.80 -14.36
N CYS A 233 3.73 -0.32 -14.48
CA CYS A 233 4.34 0.51 -13.44
C CYS A 233 3.59 1.82 -13.23
N ARG A 234 3.19 2.50 -14.31
CA ARG A 234 2.42 3.75 -14.23
C ARG A 234 1.05 3.52 -13.59
N GLU A 235 0.39 2.42 -13.93
CA GLU A 235 -0.90 2.07 -13.34
C GLU A 235 -0.78 1.72 -11.86
N SER A 236 0.25 0.95 -11.48
CA SER A 236 0.51 0.62 -10.07
C SER A 236 0.82 1.86 -9.22
N GLU A 237 1.56 2.83 -9.76
CA GLU A 237 1.83 4.10 -9.08
C GLU A 237 0.55 4.94 -8.93
N ALA A 238 -0.29 4.99 -9.96
CA ALA A 238 -1.58 5.70 -9.88
C ALA A 238 -2.52 5.08 -8.83
N LEU A 239 -2.62 3.75 -8.78
CA LEU A 239 -3.42 3.04 -7.78
C LEU A 239 -2.90 3.24 -6.36
N GLN A 240 -1.57 3.30 -6.18
CA GLN A 240 -0.98 3.57 -4.86
C GLN A 240 -1.34 4.98 -4.38
N ASN A 241 -1.21 5.99 -5.24
CA ASN A 241 -1.58 7.37 -4.89
C ASN A 241 -3.08 7.49 -4.54
N GLU A 242 -3.94 6.76 -5.26
CA GLU A 242 -5.38 6.72 -4.96
C GLU A 242 -5.64 6.07 -3.60
N LEU A 243 -4.94 4.97 -3.28
CA LEU A 243 -5.05 4.29 -2.01
C LEU A 243 -4.63 5.21 -0.85
N ASP A 244 -3.50 5.91 -1.00
CA ASP A 244 -2.99 6.84 0.01
C ASP A 244 -4.01 7.97 0.27
N ARG A 245 -4.64 8.53 -0.78
CA ARG A 245 -5.71 9.54 -0.63
C ARG A 245 -6.92 8.99 0.13
N MET A 246 -7.36 7.77 -0.21
CA MET A 246 -8.46 7.11 0.50
C MET A 246 -8.11 6.78 1.95
N GLU A 247 -6.85 6.47 2.26
CA GLU A 247 -6.40 6.26 3.63
C GLU A 247 -6.42 7.57 4.44
N GLU A 248 -5.98 8.69 3.86
CA GLU A 248 -6.06 10.02 4.48
C GLU A 248 -7.51 10.41 4.79
N GLU A 249 -8.43 10.29 3.82
CA GLU A 249 -9.85 10.55 4.01
C GLU A 249 -10.46 9.65 5.10
N ASN A 250 -10.11 8.36 5.12
CA ASN A 250 -10.57 7.43 6.17
C ASN A 250 -10.02 7.78 7.56
N GLN A 251 -8.79 8.31 7.66
CA GLN A 251 -8.23 8.77 8.93
C GLN A 251 -8.99 9.99 9.43
N GLU A 252 -9.29 10.95 8.56
CA GLU A 252 -10.10 12.13 8.90
C GLU A 252 -11.50 11.73 9.39
N LEU A 253 -12.19 10.84 8.67
CA LEU A 253 -13.50 10.30 9.07
C LEU A 253 -13.45 9.56 10.41
N ARG A 254 -12.37 8.82 10.70
CA ARG A 254 -12.18 8.14 11.99
C ARG A 254 -12.00 9.11 13.14
N LEU A 255 -11.22 10.17 12.94
CA LEU A 255 -11.05 11.22 13.94
C LEU A 255 -12.39 11.94 14.19
N GLN A 256 -13.14 12.24 13.13
CA GLN A 256 -14.48 12.82 13.23
C GLN A 256 -15.44 11.89 14.00
N THR A 257 -15.43 10.59 13.71
CA THR A 257 -16.28 9.60 14.40
C THR A 257 -15.91 9.45 15.88
N GLN A 258 -14.62 9.42 16.21
CA GLN A 258 -14.16 9.35 17.61
C GLN A 258 -14.60 10.56 18.42
N VAL A 259 -14.58 11.75 17.81
CA VAL A 259 -15.06 12.97 18.47
C VAL A 259 -16.59 12.99 18.60
N SER A 260 -17.34 12.53 17.59
CA SER A 260 -18.81 12.45 17.67
C SER A 260 -19.32 11.38 18.66
N THR A 261 -18.51 10.36 18.99
CA THR A 261 -18.85 9.42 20.08
C THR A 261 -18.65 9.99 21.48
N ALA A 262 -18.04 11.17 21.62
CA ALA A 262 -18.04 11.92 22.87
C ALA A 262 -19.41 12.59 23.07
N VAL A 263 -20.44 11.78 23.29
CA VAL A 263 -21.79 12.23 23.65
C VAL A 263 -21.68 13.10 24.90
N PRO A 264 -22.42 14.23 25.00
CA PRO A 264 -22.40 15.07 26.20
C PRO A 264 -22.70 14.21 27.44
N GLU A 265 -21.82 14.26 28.44
CA GLU A 265 -21.91 13.49 29.69
C GLU A 265 -23.02 14.04 30.59
N LYS A 266 -24.27 14.05 30.11
CA LYS A 266 -25.42 14.22 30.98
C LYS A 266 -25.57 12.92 31.74
N LYS A 267 -25.67 13.01 33.08
CA LYS A 267 -25.93 11.84 33.94
C LYS A 267 -27.25 11.21 33.51
N MET A 268 -27.19 10.17 32.69
CA MET A 268 -28.35 9.43 32.27
C MET A 268 -28.78 8.50 33.41
N VAL A 269 -30.00 8.66 33.87
CA VAL A 269 -30.66 7.69 34.75
C VAL A 269 -31.41 6.75 33.84
N PHE A 270 -30.99 5.49 33.80
CA PHE A 270 -31.62 4.49 32.95
C PHE A 270 -32.97 4.08 33.58
N THR A 271 -34.07 4.65 33.09
CA THR A 271 -35.43 4.19 33.40
C THR A 271 -35.72 3.00 32.48
N GLY A 272 -35.41 1.80 32.96
CA GLY A 272 -35.29 0.59 32.13
C GLY A 272 -36.59 0.11 31.47
N VAL A 273 -36.83 0.57 30.24
CA VAL A 273 -37.75 -0.10 29.31
C VAL A 273 -36.94 -0.54 28.08
N THR A 274 -36.64 -1.84 28.01
CA THR A 274 -35.89 -2.45 26.89
C THR A 274 -36.82 -2.72 25.72
N ALA A 275 -36.74 -1.91 24.66
CA ALA A 275 -37.35 -2.21 23.36
C ALA A 275 -36.38 -3.01 22.46
N VAL A 276 -36.97 -3.85 21.61
CA VAL A 276 -36.32 -4.87 20.77
C VAL A 276 -35.42 -4.25 19.70
N GLU A 277 -34.36 -4.98 19.35
CA GLU A 277 -33.27 -4.65 18.42
C GLU A 277 -33.72 -3.90 17.15
N GLY A 278 -33.26 -2.66 17.05
CA GLY A 278 -33.53 -1.75 15.92
C GLY A 278 -33.55 -0.28 16.30
N CYS A 279 -32.83 0.15 17.34
CA CYS A 279 -32.81 1.56 17.73
C CYS A 279 -31.62 2.26 17.07
N SER A 280 -31.86 2.92 15.92
CA SER A 280 -31.12 4.15 15.65
C SER A 280 -31.27 5.02 16.90
N SER A 281 -30.17 5.53 17.45
CA SER A 281 -30.18 6.44 18.59
C SER A 281 -30.96 7.71 18.22
N SER A 282 -32.29 7.64 18.35
CA SER A 282 -33.19 8.77 18.13
C SER A 282 -33.01 9.69 19.32
N PHE A 283 -32.41 10.84 19.07
CA PHE A 283 -32.42 11.91 20.04
C PHE A 283 -33.87 12.35 20.23
N ASP A 284 -34.41 12.22 21.44
CA ASP A 284 -35.70 12.81 21.81
C ASP A 284 -35.53 14.33 21.88
N VAL A 285 -35.71 14.99 20.72
CA VAL A 285 -35.76 16.44 20.63
C VAL A 285 -37.19 16.86 20.93
N LYS A 286 -37.42 17.46 22.11
CA LYS A 286 -38.71 18.10 22.42
C LYS A 286 -38.85 19.38 21.58
N PRO A 287 -39.66 19.42 20.51
CA PRO A 287 -39.72 20.58 19.64
C PRO A 287 -40.52 21.69 20.33
N ARG A 288 -39.91 22.87 20.46
CA ARG A 288 -40.62 24.11 20.82
C ARG A 288 -40.93 24.88 19.54
N ILE A 289 -42.17 24.77 19.07
CA ILE A 289 -42.58 25.32 17.77
C ILE A 289 -43.15 26.73 17.98
N LEU A 290 -42.57 27.70 17.30
CA LEU A 290 -43.04 29.08 17.26
C LEU A 290 -44.06 29.24 16.13
N TYR A 291 -45.31 29.50 16.48
CA TYR A 291 -46.40 29.69 15.53
C TYR A 291 -46.77 31.18 15.45
N PRO A 292 -46.56 31.84 14.30
CA PRO A 292 -46.92 33.25 14.14
C PRO A 292 -48.44 33.40 14.02
N ILE A 293 -49.01 34.33 14.79
CA ILE A 293 -50.45 34.57 14.80
C ILE A 293 -50.73 36.01 14.37
N GLU A 294 -51.60 36.16 13.37
CA GLU A 294 -52.02 37.46 12.84
C GLU A 294 -53.13 38.06 13.71
N GLY A 295 -53.16 39.39 13.81
CA GLY A 295 -54.20 40.11 14.54
C GLY A 295 -55.60 39.87 13.96
N GLY A 296 -56.62 39.88 14.82
CA GLY A 296 -57.99 39.47 14.47
C GLY A 296 -58.22 37.96 14.56
N THR A 297 -57.31 37.25 15.24
CA THR A 297 -57.34 35.80 15.43
C THR A 297 -57.38 35.47 16.92
N ALA A 298 -58.09 34.41 17.30
CA ALA A 298 -57.98 33.80 18.62
C ALA A 298 -57.44 32.36 18.52
N LEU A 299 -56.65 31.93 19.49
CA LEU A 299 -56.29 30.53 19.70
C LEU A 299 -57.00 30.02 20.94
N ILE A 300 -57.60 28.84 20.80
CA ILE A 300 -58.26 28.14 21.90
C ILE A 300 -57.65 26.76 22.02
N THR A 301 -57.13 26.44 23.20
CA THR A 301 -56.63 25.12 23.54
C THR A 301 -57.63 24.46 24.49
N PHE A 302 -58.18 23.33 24.09
CA PHE A 302 -59.11 22.54 24.90
C PHE A 302 -58.36 21.47 25.68
N GLU A 303 -58.90 21.07 26.83
CA GLU A 303 -58.34 19.96 27.61
C GLU A 303 -58.53 18.61 26.86
N GLU A 304 -59.70 18.43 26.24
CA GLU A 304 -60.06 17.23 25.48
C GLU A 304 -59.90 17.40 23.96
N GLU A 305 -59.25 16.43 23.29
CA GLU A 305 -59.09 16.40 21.83
C GLU A 305 -60.45 16.28 21.09
N ASP A 306 -61.40 15.54 21.67
CA ASP A 306 -62.72 15.29 21.07
C ASP A 306 -63.56 16.57 20.95
N VAL A 307 -63.37 17.52 21.86
CA VAL A 307 -64.06 18.82 21.85
C VAL A 307 -63.52 19.67 20.70
N ALA A 308 -62.20 19.76 20.57
CA ALA A 308 -61.56 20.48 19.47
C ALA A 308 -62.01 19.96 18.09
N GLN A 309 -62.14 18.65 17.93
CA GLN A 309 -62.63 18.04 16.69
C GLN A 309 -64.09 18.43 16.38
N LYS A 310 -64.99 18.43 17.38
CA LYS A 310 -66.39 18.87 17.21
C LYS A 310 -66.49 20.34 16.78
N VAL A 311 -65.66 21.21 17.37
CA VAL A 311 -65.62 22.64 17.00
C VAL A 311 -65.16 22.84 15.56
N LEU A 312 -64.20 22.03 15.09
CA LEU A 312 -63.70 22.04 13.71
C LEU A 312 -64.72 21.49 12.69
N GLU A 313 -65.57 20.54 13.08
CA GLU A 313 -66.64 20.00 12.21
C GLU A 313 -67.72 21.05 11.90
N ILE A 314 -68.04 21.92 12.87
CA ILE A 314 -69.05 22.97 12.73
C ILE A 314 -68.56 24.11 11.81
N LYS A 315 -67.25 24.37 11.73
CA LYS A 315 -66.53 25.39 10.92
C LYS A 315 -66.93 26.86 11.12
N PHE A 316 -68.21 27.19 11.21
CA PHE A 316 -68.70 28.57 11.37
C PHE A 316 -69.53 28.70 12.63
N HIS A 317 -69.07 29.53 13.56
CA HIS A 317 -69.73 29.76 14.84
C HIS A 317 -70.34 31.16 14.86
N LYS A 318 -71.63 31.23 15.19
CA LYS A 318 -72.34 32.51 15.35
C LYS A 318 -72.40 32.88 16.82
N ILE A 319 -71.59 33.86 17.20
CA ILE A 319 -71.41 34.28 18.59
C ILE A 319 -72.24 35.53 18.84
N LYS A 320 -73.06 35.51 19.89
CA LYS A 320 -73.88 36.65 20.31
C LYS A 320 -73.07 37.53 21.26
N LEU A 321 -72.80 38.76 20.86
CA LEU A 321 -72.12 39.78 21.66
C LEU A 321 -73.13 40.90 21.93
N GLY A 322 -73.81 40.84 23.08
CA GLY A 322 -74.90 41.77 23.41
C GLY A 322 -76.04 41.71 22.39
N GLU A 323 -76.17 42.77 21.57
CA GLU A 323 -77.19 42.93 20.51
C GLU A 323 -76.72 42.53 19.10
N CYS A 324 -75.43 42.24 18.91
CA CYS A 324 -74.84 41.90 17.61
C CYS A 324 -74.43 40.42 17.54
N TYR A 325 -74.38 39.88 16.32
CA TYR A 325 -73.87 38.54 16.05
C TYR A 325 -72.60 38.64 15.20
N ILE A 326 -71.55 37.97 15.64
CA ILE A 326 -70.31 37.81 14.87
C ILE A 326 -70.24 36.37 14.36
N THR A 327 -69.77 36.21 13.13
CA THR A 327 -69.48 34.89 12.56
C THR A 327 -67.98 34.69 12.55
N VAL A 328 -67.50 33.73 13.32
CA VAL A 328 -66.08 33.34 13.35
C VAL A 328 -65.90 32.00 12.66
N GLU A 329 -64.78 31.86 11.95
CA GLU A 329 -64.40 30.62 11.27
C GLU A 329 -63.38 29.85 12.12
N ALA A 330 -63.68 28.60 12.44
CA ALA A 330 -62.79 27.69 13.13
C ALA A 330 -61.91 26.92 12.14
N ARG A 331 -60.59 27.05 12.28
CA ARG A 331 -59.57 26.40 11.45
C ARG A 331 -58.60 25.58 12.31
N PRO A 332 -58.10 24.44 11.78
CA PRO A 332 -57.10 23.65 12.48
C PRO A 332 -55.73 24.35 12.43
N VAL A 333 -54.99 24.32 13.54
CA VAL A 333 -53.62 24.84 13.59
C VAL A 333 -52.67 23.83 12.95
N GLN A 334 -52.07 24.21 11.82
CA GLN A 334 -51.06 23.41 11.14
C GLN A 334 -49.66 23.82 11.62
N LEU A 335 -48.96 22.89 12.27
CA LEU A 335 -47.62 23.05 12.80
C LEU A 335 -46.61 22.33 11.91
N LEU A 336 -45.48 22.96 11.61
CA LEU A 336 -44.37 22.32 10.91
C LEU A 336 -43.46 21.65 11.93
N VAL A 337 -43.53 20.31 11.98
CA VAL A 337 -42.72 19.50 12.90
C VAL A 337 -41.57 18.88 12.10
N PRO A 338 -40.31 19.02 12.52
CA PRO A 338 -39.20 18.32 11.86
C PRO A 338 -39.35 16.81 12.08
N SER A 339 -39.29 16.02 11.00
CA SER A 339 -39.37 14.55 11.03
C SER A 339 -38.01 13.89 10.88
N ASP A 340 -37.21 14.34 9.90
CA ASP A 340 -35.81 13.92 9.75
C ASP A 340 -34.92 15.16 9.81
N ILE A 341 -33.87 15.08 10.63
CA ILE A 341 -32.80 16.08 10.68
C ILE A 341 -31.48 15.34 10.48
N GLU A 342 -30.81 15.61 9.36
CA GLU A 342 -29.42 15.20 9.15
C GLU A 342 -28.51 16.39 9.43
N VAL A 343 -27.69 16.23 10.47
CA VAL A 343 -26.69 17.22 10.86
C VAL A 343 -25.31 16.69 10.49
N GLU A 344 -24.60 17.41 9.64
CA GLU A 344 -23.18 17.18 9.46
C GLU A 344 -22.42 17.82 10.61
N THR A 345 -21.71 17.00 11.38
CA THR A 345 -20.92 17.46 12.50
C THR A 345 -19.46 17.55 12.08
N HIS A 346 -18.82 18.71 12.26
CA HIS A 346 -17.39 18.87 12.01
C HIS A 346 -16.69 19.40 13.26
N VAL A 347 -15.48 18.90 13.50
CA VAL A 347 -14.66 19.35 14.63
C VAL A 347 -14.10 20.73 14.33
N CYS A 348 -14.34 21.68 15.23
CA CYS A 348 -13.78 23.02 15.11
C CYS A 348 -12.36 23.05 15.69
N ASP A 349 -11.38 23.40 14.86
CA ASP A 349 -9.98 23.51 15.28
C ASP A 349 -9.70 24.79 16.09
N LYS A 350 -10.64 25.75 16.13
CA LYS A 350 -10.49 27.02 16.86
C LYS A 350 -11.25 27.09 18.17
N ARG A 351 -12.21 26.18 18.38
CA ARG A 351 -13.13 26.23 19.53
C ARG A 351 -13.00 24.98 20.38
N ILE A 352 -13.05 25.18 21.69
CA ILE A 352 -13.12 24.09 22.67
C ILE A 352 -14.39 24.22 23.50
N LEU A 353 -14.92 23.07 23.91
CA LEU A 353 -16.00 22.96 24.86
C LEU A 353 -15.44 22.55 26.23
N ILE A 354 -15.81 23.28 27.26
CA ILE A 354 -15.41 23.01 28.64
C ILE A 354 -16.63 22.54 29.42
N SER A 355 -16.50 21.33 29.95
CA SER A 355 -17.52 20.62 30.74
C SER A 355 -17.03 20.44 32.19
N ASP A 356 -17.93 19.97 33.07
CA ASP A 356 -17.69 19.79 34.52
C ASP A 356 -17.36 21.08 35.28
N LEU A 357 -18.00 22.18 34.87
CA LEU A 357 -17.84 23.46 35.55
C LEU A 357 -18.63 23.52 36.87
N PRO A 358 -18.07 24.12 37.92
CA PRO A 358 -18.81 24.35 39.15
C PRO A 358 -19.94 25.35 38.92
N LYS A 359 -21.14 25.05 39.43
CA LYS A 359 -22.28 25.98 39.43
C LYS A 359 -22.00 27.13 40.39
N ILE A 360 -21.32 28.17 39.92
CA ILE A 360 -20.96 29.37 40.69
C ILE A 360 -21.91 30.49 40.27
N SER A 361 -22.47 31.22 41.25
CA SER A 361 -23.46 32.29 41.03
C SER A 361 -22.93 33.57 40.35
N MET A 362 -21.65 33.61 39.97
CA MET A 362 -20.99 34.74 39.30
C MET A 362 -20.42 34.24 37.97
N GLU A 363 -21.23 34.25 36.92
CA GLU A 363 -20.88 33.74 35.58
C GLU A 363 -19.71 34.53 34.98
N ASP A 364 -19.73 35.85 35.09
CA ASP A 364 -18.67 36.73 34.56
C ASP A 364 -17.28 36.42 35.17
N GLN A 365 -17.24 36.18 36.49
CA GLN A 365 -15.98 35.86 37.16
C GLN A 365 -15.42 34.50 36.75
N LEU A 366 -16.29 33.55 36.39
CA LEU A 366 -15.88 32.25 35.87
C LEU A 366 -15.29 32.40 34.48
N LEU A 367 -15.95 33.14 33.59
CA LEU A 367 -15.49 33.40 32.23
C LEU A 367 -14.12 34.09 32.22
N ASP A 368 -13.95 35.17 32.99
CA ASP A 368 -12.67 35.89 33.12
C ASP A 368 -11.52 34.97 33.55
N LYS A 369 -11.78 34.07 34.50
CA LYS A 369 -10.74 33.18 35.02
C LYS A 369 -10.41 32.05 34.05
N LEU A 370 -11.39 31.54 33.32
CA LEU A 370 -11.18 30.55 32.27
C LEU A 370 -10.36 31.20 31.14
N GLU A 371 -10.73 32.39 30.70
CA GLU A 371 -10.00 33.16 29.70
C GLU A 371 -8.53 33.34 30.11
N ILE A 372 -8.27 33.82 31.33
CA ILE A 372 -6.89 33.98 31.84
C ILE A 372 -6.14 32.65 31.92
N TYR A 373 -6.81 31.54 32.22
CA TYR A 373 -6.18 30.22 32.30
C TYR A 373 -5.76 29.72 30.92
N PHE A 374 -6.65 29.85 29.92
CA PHE A 374 -6.41 29.41 28.56
C PHE A 374 -5.60 30.40 27.71
N GLN A 375 -5.43 31.64 28.14
CA GLN A 375 -4.47 32.57 27.53
C GLN A 375 -3.01 32.20 27.85
N LYS A 376 -2.77 31.48 28.95
CA LYS A 376 -1.41 31.12 29.37
C LYS A 376 -0.83 30.00 28.52
N LYS A 377 0.21 30.33 27.73
CA LYS A 377 1.01 29.37 26.96
C LYS A 377 1.58 28.21 27.80
N ARG A 378 1.85 28.43 29.09
CA ARG A 378 2.31 27.37 30.02
C ARG A 378 1.31 26.21 30.16
N ASN A 379 0.03 26.50 30.04
CA ASN A 379 -1.04 25.50 30.15
C ASN A 379 -1.32 24.81 28.80
N GLY A 380 -0.62 25.21 27.73
CA GLY A 380 -0.89 24.75 26.37
C GLY A 380 -1.97 25.57 25.65
N GLY A 381 -2.36 26.72 26.20
CA GLY A 381 -3.30 27.64 25.57
C GLY A 381 -2.62 28.76 24.76
N GLY A 382 -3.39 29.74 24.30
CA GLY A 382 -2.92 30.88 23.52
C GLY A 382 -3.99 31.97 23.42
N ASP A 383 -3.85 32.91 22.49
CA ASP A 383 -4.69 34.11 22.47
C ASP A 383 -6.17 33.76 22.24
N VAL A 384 -7.00 34.15 23.20
CA VAL A 384 -8.45 33.90 23.23
C VAL A 384 -9.14 35.06 22.52
N ASP A 385 -10.07 34.74 21.62
CA ASP A 385 -10.92 35.68 20.89
C ASP A 385 -12.21 35.96 21.67
N MET A 386 -12.89 34.90 22.15
CA MET A 386 -14.16 35.02 22.87
C MET A 386 -14.40 33.83 23.80
N THR A 387 -14.98 34.09 24.97
CA THR A 387 -15.42 33.06 25.93
C THR A 387 -16.91 33.25 26.23
N GLU A 388 -17.73 32.24 25.95
CA GLU A 388 -19.19 32.31 26.09
C GLU A 388 -19.73 31.11 26.88
N MET A 389 -20.69 31.33 27.78
CA MET A 389 -21.40 30.27 28.48
C MET A 389 -22.66 29.87 27.72
N LEU A 390 -22.88 28.57 27.51
CA LEU A 390 -24.09 28.05 26.92
C LEU A 390 -25.21 27.97 27.98
N PRO A 391 -26.33 28.71 27.82
CA PRO A 391 -27.39 28.79 28.83
C PRO A 391 -28.09 27.45 29.07
N ASP A 392 -28.15 26.58 28.06
CA ASP A 392 -28.87 25.30 28.13
C ASP A 392 -28.12 24.23 28.93
N SER A 393 -26.79 24.28 28.94
CA SER A 393 -25.93 23.22 29.51
C SER A 393 -25.04 23.69 30.66
N GLY A 394 -24.81 25.00 30.80
CA GLY A 394 -23.83 25.55 31.74
C GLY A 394 -22.37 25.25 31.34
N ASN A 395 -22.14 24.78 30.12
CA ASN A 395 -20.81 24.56 29.57
C ASN A 395 -20.25 25.87 29.00
N VAL A 396 -18.93 26.01 28.98
CA VAL A 396 -18.27 27.21 28.44
C VAL A 396 -17.56 26.86 27.14
N VAL A 397 -17.76 27.71 26.13
CA VAL A 397 -17.08 27.63 24.84
C VAL A 397 -16.00 28.70 24.82
N VAL A 398 -14.76 28.29 24.53
CA VAL A 398 -13.63 29.21 24.34
C VAL A 398 -13.24 29.17 22.87
N THR A 399 -13.18 30.35 22.24
CA THR A 399 -12.72 30.55 20.87
C THR A 399 -11.33 31.14 20.88
N PHE A 400 -10.40 30.51 20.16
CA PHE A 400 -9.02 30.99 20.00
C PHE A 400 -8.81 31.68 18.66
N VAL A 401 -7.83 32.57 18.61
CA VAL A 401 -7.39 33.22 17.36
C VAL A 401 -6.66 32.21 16.46
N GLU A 402 -5.82 31.35 17.05
CA GLU A 402 -5.08 30.29 16.35
C GLU A 402 -5.82 28.94 16.39
N ASP A 403 -5.74 28.19 15.28
CA ASP A 403 -6.39 26.88 15.05
C ASP A 403 -5.57 25.67 15.54
N THR A 404 -4.31 25.87 15.92
CA THR A 404 -3.45 24.77 16.41
C THR A 404 -3.66 24.48 17.90
N ILE A 405 -4.21 25.45 18.64
CA ILE A 405 -4.29 25.40 20.10
C ILE A 405 -5.33 24.36 20.56
N ALA A 406 -6.49 24.28 19.90
CA ALA A 406 -7.56 23.39 20.34
C ALA A 406 -7.12 21.92 20.36
N LYS A 407 -6.40 21.45 19.33
CA LYS A 407 -5.85 20.07 19.26
C LYS A 407 -4.88 19.77 20.40
N GLY A 408 -4.08 20.74 20.81
CA GLY A 408 -3.14 20.61 21.93
C GLY A 408 -3.86 20.52 23.29
N LEU A 409 -4.95 21.27 23.45
CA LEU A 409 -5.74 21.29 24.69
C LEU A 409 -6.63 20.05 24.85
N THR A 410 -7.21 19.55 23.77
CA THR A 410 -8.03 18.33 23.77
C THR A 410 -7.20 17.08 24.04
N SER A 411 -5.95 17.04 23.60
CA SER A 411 -5.02 15.93 23.89
C SER A 411 -4.76 15.72 25.39
N LYS A 412 -4.93 16.76 26.23
CA LYS A 412 -4.75 16.66 27.68
C LYS A 412 -6.03 16.31 28.43
N GLU A 413 -7.20 16.38 27.78
CA GLU A 413 -8.58 16.13 28.25
C GLU A 413 -9.02 16.79 29.56
N TYR A 414 -8.20 16.79 30.62
CA TYR A 414 -8.48 17.34 31.93
C TYR A 414 -7.49 18.44 32.30
N HIS A 415 -8.01 19.54 32.83
CA HIS A 415 -7.23 20.69 33.27
C HIS A 415 -7.61 21.06 34.71
N ASP A 416 -6.60 21.24 35.55
CA ASP A 416 -6.81 21.65 36.95
C ASP A 416 -6.70 23.17 37.08
N ILE A 417 -7.85 23.82 37.24
CA ILE A 417 -7.95 25.27 37.32
C ILE A 417 -8.17 25.70 38.77
N LYS A 418 -7.31 26.59 39.28
CA LYS A 418 -7.44 27.18 40.61
C LYS A 418 -8.44 28.34 40.58
N MET A 419 -9.62 28.15 41.17
CA MET A 419 -10.66 29.16 41.34
C MET A 419 -10.98 29.32 42.83
N PHE A 420 -11.02 30.55 43.35
CA PHE A 420 -11.46 30.86 44.73
C PHE A 420 -10.84 29.96 45.82
N ASP A 421 -9.51 29.82 45.83
CA ASP A 421 -8.73 28.97 46.75
C ASP A 421 -8.99 27.44 46.66
N LYS A 422 -9.74 26.98 45.66
CA LYS A 422 -9.94 25.55 45.37
C LYS A 422 -9.50 25.20 43.95
N THR A 423 -8.99 23.98 43.78
CA THR A 423 -8.68 23.42 42.46
C THR A 423 -9.89 22.67 41.92
N TYR A 424 -10.34 23.06 40.74
CA TYR A 424 -11.42 22.38 40.01
C TYR A 424 -10.82 21.68 38.81
N ARG A 425 -11.16 20.39 38.66
CA ARG A 425 -10.80 19.60 37.49
C ARG A 425 -11.88 19.80 36.44
N VAL A 426 -11.55 20.51 35.37
CA VAL A 426 -12.47 20.73 34.24
C VAL A 426 -12.09 19.82 33.09
N LYS A 427 -13.09 19.41 32.30
CA LYS A 427 -12.88 18.58 31.12
C LYS A 427 -12.96 19.43 29.86
N VAL A 428 -11.96 19.30 29.00
CA VAL A 428 -11.86 20.03 27.73
C VAL A 428 -12.04 19.04 26.59
N THR A 429 -13.09 19.24 25.81
CA THR A 429 -13.42 18.47 24.62
C THR A 429 -13.41 19.35 23.38
N PRO A 430 -13.12 18.81 22.19
CA PRO A 430 -13.25 19.57 20.95
C PRO A 430 -14.70 20.06 20.77
N PHE A 431 -14.85 21.28 20.23
CA PHE A 431 -16.17 21.80 19.90
C PHE A 431 -16.64 21.23 18.56
N LEU A 432 -17.87 20.73 18.50
CA LEU A 432 -18.50 20.23 17.27
C LEU A 432 -19.41 21.32 16.70
N ASN A 433 -19.10 21.76 15.49
CA ASN A 433 -20.01 22.57 14.72
C ASN A 433 -20.96 21.63 13.96
N GLY A 434 -22.26 21.87 14.06
CA GLY A 434 -23.27 21.14 13.31
C GLY A 434 -23.87 22.02 12.22
N GLU A 435 -23.80 21.59 10.96
CA GLU A 435 -24.58 22.18 9.89
C GLU A 435 -25.74 21.26 9.52
N ILE A 436 -26.96 21.82 9.48
CA ILE A 436 -28.15 21.08 9.09
C ILE A 436 -28.14 20.93 7.56
N LYS A 437 -27.86 19.73 7.07
CA LYS A 437 -27.85 19.44 5.63
C LYS A 437 -29.24 19.15 5.10
N HIS A 438 -29.97 18.30 5.80
CA HIS A 438 -31.31 17.90 5.40
C HIS A 438 -32.26 18.06 6.57
N LEU A 439 -33.27 18.91 6.38
CA LEU A 439 -34.39 19.09 7.28
C LEU A 439 -35.65 18.71 6.51
N LYS A 440 -36.26 17.58 6.86
CA LYS A 440 -37.60 17.24 6.37
C LYS A 440 -38.62 17.63 7.41
N ALA A 441 -39.40 18.67 7.12
CA ALA A 441 -40.55 19.04 7.93
C ALA A 441 -41.79 18.30 7.45
N ARG A 442 -42.60 17.84 8.41
CA ARG A 442 -43.94 17.32 8.18
C ARG A 442 -44.95 18.30 8.77
N THR A 443 -46.00 18.58 8.02
CA THR A 443 -47.15 19.31 8.56
C THR A 443 -47.93 18.37 9.48
N SER A 444 -48.01 18.74 10.75
CA SER A 444 -48.87 18.12 11.75
C SER A 444 -50.01 19.07 12.10
N VAL A 445 -51.15 18.52 12.49
CA VAL A 445 -52.30 19.32 12.95
C VAL A 445 -52.36 19.19 14.46
N SER A 446 -52.50 20.32 15.17
CA SER A 446 -52.75 20.30 16.61
C SER A 446 -54.11 19.64 16.88
N LYS A 447 -54.14 18.67 17.80
CA LYS A 447 -55.37 17.94 18.14
C LYS A 447 -56.25 18.70 19.13
N LYS A 448 -55.64 19.47 20.03
CA LYS A 448 -56.32 20.20 21.11
C LYS A 448 -56.56 21.67 20.81
N THR A 449 -55.78 22.27 19.91
CA THR A 449 -55.83 23.72 19.66
C THR A 449 -56.53 24.07 18.35
N VAL A 450 -57.46 25.01 18.42
CA VAL A 450 -58.25 25.54 17.30
C VAL A 450 -57.96 27.02 17.11
N GLN A 451 -57.82 27.44 15.85
CA GLN A 451 -57.65 28.84 15.47
C GLN A 451 -58.98 29.42 15.02
N LEU A 452 -59.37 30.57 15.57
CA LEU A 452 -60.56 31.32 15.16
C LEU A 452 -60.14 32.53 14.34
N VAL A 453 -60.66 32.63 13.12
CA VAL A 453 -60.38 33.73 12.19
C VAL A 453 -61.65 34.52 11.92
N GLY A 454 -61.49 35.83 11.67
CA GLY A 454 -62.59 36.72 11.31
C GLY A 454 -63.23 37.41 12.52
N ILE A 455 -62.45 37.68 13.56
CA ILE A 455 -62.90 38.44 14.72
C ILE A 455 -62.69 39.94 14.43
N PRO A 456 -63.76 40.73 14.24
CA PRO A 456 -63.65 42.17 14.02
C PRO A 456 -63.42 42.92 15.35
N ASP A 457 -62.74 44.06 15.26
CA ASP A 457 -62.44 44.95 16.39
C ASP A 457 -63.65 45.87 16.67
N ILE A 458 -64.62 45.36 17.44
CA ILE A 458 -65.91 46.03 17.72
C ILE A 458 -66.08 46.31 19.22
N LEU A 459 -65.38 45.58 20.09
CA LEU A 459 -65.51 45.59 21.55
C LEU A 459 -64.14 45.62 22.22
N ASP A 460 -64.08 46.06 23.47
CA ASP A 460 -62.85 46.06 24.26
C ASP A 460 -62.23 44.65 24.33
N GLU A 461 -60.89 44.58 24.32
CA GLU A 461 -60.11 43.33 24.22
C GLU A 461 -60.54 42.30 25.29
N GLU A 462 -60.75 42.73 26.54
CA GLU A 462 -61.17 41.88 27.67
C GLU A 462 -62.60 41.37 27.50
N ASN A 463 -63.54 42.25 27.14
CA ASN A 463 -64.94 41.87 26.94
C ASN A 463 -65.11 40.90 25.77
N LEU A 464 -64.34 41.08 24.70
CA LEU A 464 -64.40 40.21 23.54
C LEU A 464 -63.80 38.83 23.87
N GLN A 465 -62.69 38.79 24.60
CA GLN A 465 -62.10 37.56 25.10
C GLN A 465 -63.08 36.77 25.98
N ASP A 466 -63.69 37.40 26.98
CA ASP A 466 -64.64 36.74 27.90
C ASP A 466 -65.85 36.15 27.17
N ASN A 467 -66.45 36.90 26.24
CA ASN A 467 -67.63 36.42 25.51
C ASN A 467 -67.30 35.29 24.52
N LEU A 468 -66.12 35.33 23.90
CA LEU A 468 -65.65 34.24 23.05
C LEU A 468 -65.38 32.99 23.90
N GLU A 469 -64.69 33.13 25.03
CA GLU A 469 -64.41 32.02 25.93
C GLU A 469 -65.71 31.38 26.46
N ILE A 470 -66.66 32.17 26.95
CA ILE A 470 -67.97 31.70 27.42
C ILE A 470 -68.75 30.97 26.30
N HIS A 471 -68.62 31.39 25.04
CA HIS A 471 -69.29 30.72 23.92
C HIS A 471 -68.71 29.32 23.67
N PHE A 472 -67.39 29.17 23.74
CA PHE A 472 -66.70 27.90 23.50
C PHE A 472 -66.60 27.00 24.73
N GLN A 473 -67.00 27.48 25.92
CA GLN A 473 -67.26 26.63 27.09
C GLN A 473 -68.63 25.94 27.03
N LYS A 474 -69.58 26.43 26.22
CA LYS A 474 -70.94 25.88 26.18
C LYS A 474 -71.02 24.61 25.32
N PRO A 475 -71.60 23.50 25.84
CA PRO A 475 -71.75 22.26 25.08
C PRO A 475 -72.73 22.41 23.90
N SER A 476 -73.63 23.39 23.94
CA SER A 476 -74.56 23.72 22.83
C SER A 476 -73.85 24.17 21.55
N SER A 477 -72.62 24.67 21.68
CA SER A 477 -71.79 25.15 20.58
C SER A 477 -70.71 24.14 20.18
N GLY A 478 -70.80 22.90 20.69
CA GLY A 478 -69.76 21.88 20.52
C GLY A 478 -68.52 22.11 21.39
N GLY A 479 -68.60 23.03 22.35
CA GLY A 479 -67.53 23.44 23.26
C GLY A 479 -67.35 22.55 24.49
N GLY A 480 -66.35 22.85 25.31
CA GLY A 480 -65.94 22.07 26.49
C GLY A 480 -64.98 22.87 27.38
N GLU A 481 -64.27 22.18 28.28
CA GLU A 481 -63.32 22.84 29.18
C GLU A 481 -62.09 23.36 28.41
N VAL A 482 -61.78 24.65 28.64
CA VAL A 482 -60.72 25.38 27.93
C VAL A 482 -59.52 25.49 28.86
N ASP A 483 -58.36 25.01 28.38
CA ASP A 483 -57.08 25.06 29.09
C ASP A 483 -56.39 26.41 28.91
N ALA A 484 -56.41 26.95 27.67
CA ALA A 484 -55.88 28.28 27.37
C ALA A 484 -56.69 28.99 26.27
N PHE A 485 -56.96 30.27 26.46
CA PHE A 485 -57.58 31.14 25.45
C PHE A 485 -56.74 32.40 25.26
N VAL A 486 -56.36 32.69 24.01
CA VAL A 486 -55.59 33.89 23.67
C VAL A 486 -56.20 34.58 22.46
N TYR A 487 -56.74 35.78 22.66
CA TYR A 487 -57.19 36.67 21.58
C TYR A 487 -56.13 37.71 21.23
N ILE A 488 -55.91 37.94 19.94
CA ILE A 488 -54.99 38.97 19.45
C ILE A 488 -55.79 40.00 18.65
N PRO A 489 -55.81 41.27 19.07
CA PRO A 489 -56.59 42.32 18.42
C PRO A 489 -56.01 42.67 17.05
N LEU A 490 -56.84 43.29 16.20
CA LEU A 490 -56.44 43.72 14.86
C LEU A 490 -55.26 44.71 14.94
N GLY A 491 -54.16 44.40 14.25
CA GLY A 491 -52.95 45.24 14.20
C GLY A 491 -51.83 44.85 15.17
N LYS A 492 -52.08 43.98 16.15
CA LYS A 492 -51.02 43.35 16.97
C LYS A 492 -50.60 42.01 16.33
N LYS A 493 -49.36 41.59 16.58
CA LYS A 493 -48.83 40.27 16.21
C LYS A 493 -48.38 39.56 17.46
N ALA A 494 -48.67 38.28 17.59
CA ALA A 494 -48.14 37.46 18.67
C ALA A 494 -47.56 36.16 18.12
N VAL A 495 -46.80 35.48 18.97
CA VAL A 495 -46.21 34.18 18.66
C VAL A 495 -46.72 33.19 19.70
N GLY A 496 -47.43 32.16 19.25
CA GLY A 496 -47.80 31.03 20.08
C GLY A 496 -46.64 30.06 20.20
N ILE A 497 -46.38 29.55 21.41
CA ILE A 497 -45.38 28.53 21.66
C ILE A 497 -46.12 27.21 21.83
N PHE A 498 -45.87 26.28 20.92
CA PHE A 498 -46.43 24.92 20.99
C PHE A 498 -45.35 23.95 21.47
N GLU A 499 -45.69 23.19 22.50
CA GLU A 499 -44.87 22.09 23.01
C GLU A 499 -45.59 20.77 22.71
N GLU A 500 -44.84 19.68 22.64
CA GLU A 500 -45.42 18.34 22.49
C GLU A 500 -46.22 17.97 23.74
N ASP A 501 -47.44 17.45 23.55
CA ASP A 501 -48.26 16.91 24.64
C ASP A 501 -47.45 15.81 25.34
N THR A 502 -46.82 16.12 26.47
CA THR A 502 -46.36 15.08 27.38
C THR A 502 -47.62 14.42 27.88
N SER A 503 -47.93 13.22 27.39
CA SER A 503 -48.87 12.34 28.06
C SER A 503 -48.32 12.18 29.48
N SER A 504 -48.89 12.94 30.41
CA SER A 504 -48.67 12.77 31.83
C SER A 504 -48.95 11.31 32.14
N GLU A 505 -47.92 10.60 32.57
CA GLU A 505 -48.06 9.33 33.29
C GLU A 505 -48.94 9.50 34.54
#